data_AF-A0A535DBP6-F1
#
_entry.id   AF-A0A535DBP6-F1
#
_cell.length_a   1.000
_cell.length_b   1.000
_cell.length_c   1.000
_cell.angle_alpha   90.00
_cell.angle_beta   90.00
_cell.angle_gamma   90.00
#
_symmetry.space_group_name_H-M   'P 1'
#
loop_
_entity.id
_entity.type
_entity.pdbx_description
1 polymer ?
#
loop_
_entity_poly.entity_id
_entity_poly.type
_entity_poly.pdbx_seq_one_letter_code
_entity_poly.pdbx_strand_id
1 'polypeptide(L)'
;MSEDAMTDEELDAAERRANAATPGPWESSVEGRDHDSGDSVILTGGPDLYISYAEWPEKQRRANEERRANDLDFIAASRQDVPRLTAEVRRLKKRLSDE
;
A
#
# COMPACT_ATOMS: atom_id res chain seq x y z
N MET A 1 -10.43 -19.84 17.19
CA MET A 1 -10.11 -18.57 16.50
C MET A 1 -8.79 -18.09 17.08
N SER A 2 -7.79 -17.79 16.25
CA SER A 2 -6.52 -17.21 16.74
C SER A 2 -6.81 -15.90 17.49
N GLU A 3 -6.05 -15.60 18.55
CA GLU A 3 -6.15 -14.31 19.26
C GLU A 3 -5.87 -13.11 18.32
N ASP A 4 -5.20 -13.35 17.18
CA ASP A 4 -4.90 -12.33 16.15
C ASP A 4 -5.89 -12.31 14.98
N ALA A 5 -6.99 -13.06 15.02
CA ALA A 5 -7.93 -13.12 13.91
C ALA A 5 -8.77 -11.85 13.79
N MET A 6 -8.71 -11.17 12.64
CA MET A 6 -9.55 -10.00 12.38
C MET A 6 -11.04 -10.31 12.49
N THR A 7 -11.74 -9.47 13.23
CA THR A 7 -13.20 -9.44 13.33
C THR A 7 -13.84 -9.04 12.00
N ASP A 8 -15.13 -9.33 11.83
CA ASP A 8 -15.84 -8.90 10.61
C ASP A 8 -15.93 -7.38 10.52
N GLU A 9 -16.06 -6.69 11.66
CA GLU A 9 -16.06 -5.23 11.71
C GLU A 9 -14.72 -4.62 11.25
N GLU A 10 -13.59 -5.23 11.64
CA GLU A 10 -12.27 -4.79 11.19
C GLU A 10 -12.05 -5.03 9.69
N LEU A 11 -12.55 -6.16 9.16
CA LEU A 11 -12.53 -6.45 7.72
C LEU A 11 -13.39 -5.46 6.94
N ASP A 12 -14.60 -5.17 7.42
CA ASP A 12 -15.47 -4.15 6.83
C ASP A 12 -14.79 -2.77 6.86
N ALA A 13 -14.13 -2.42 7.96
CA ALA A 13 -13.41 -1.16 8.08
C ALA A 13 -12.23 -1.06 7.09
N ALA A 14 -11.46 -2.13 6.92
CA ALA A 14 -10.36 -2.18 5.95
C ALA A 14 -10.88 -2.05 4.50
N GLU A 15 -11.93 -2.78 4.16
CA GLU A 15 -12.58 -2.74 2.84
C GLU A 15 -13.16 -1.35 2.54
N ARG A 16 -13.83 -0.71 3.51
CA ARG A 16 -14.33 0.67 3.38
C ARG A 16 -13.21 1.66 3.07
N ARG A 17 -12.07 1.60 3.78
CA ARG A 17 -10.93 2.48 3.52
C ARG A 17 -10.37 2.27 2.11
N ALA A 18 -10.20 1.01 1.70
CA ALA A 18 -9.69 0.68 0.38
C ALA A 18 -10.61 1.16 -0.77
N ASN A 19 -11.93 1.03 -0.57
CA ASN A 19 -12.92 1.46 -1.56
C ASN A 19 -13.11 2.99 -1.62
N ALA A 20 -12.79 3.71 -0.54
CA ALA A 20 -12.84 5.17 -0.51
C ALA A 20 -11.60 5.84 -1.11
N ALA A 21 -10.50 5.12 -1.28
CA ALA A 21 -9.29 5.63 -1.93
C ALA A 21 -9.49 5.81 -3.45
N THR A 22 -8.58 6.52 -4.12
CA THR A 22 -8.61 6.66 -5.58
C THR A 22 -8.62 5.28 -6.26
N PRO A 23 -9.29 5.13 -7.42
CA PRO A 23 -9.27 3.88 -8.17
C PRO A 23 -7.84 3.42 -8.46
N GLY A 24 -7.62 2.11 -8.40
CA GLY A 24 -6.36 1.50 -8.83
C GLY A 24 -6.35 1.15 -10.32
N PRO A 25 -5.24 0.60 -10.83
CA PRO A 25 -4.01 0.31 -10.10
C PRO A 25 -3.26 1.59 -9.69
N TRP A 26 -2.60 1.52 -8.53
CA TRP A 26 -1.55 2.48 -8.19
C TRP A 26 -0.20 1.90 -8.61
N GLU A 27 0.66 2.75 -9.16
CA GLU A 27 1.98 2.38 -9.65
C GLU A 27 3.04 3.25 -8.99
N SER A 28 4.06 2.61 -8.43
CA SER A 28 5.24 3.30 -7.91
C SER A 28 6.15 3.70 -9.08
N SER A 29 6.48 4.98 -9.18
CA SER A 29 7.40 5.53 -10.18
C SER A 29 8.53 6.25 -9.46
N VAL A 30 9.72 5.65 -9.48
CA VAL A 30 10.88 6.10 -8.71
C VAL A 30 11.95 6.68 -9.63
N GLU A 31 12.43 7.87 -9.31
CA GLU A 31 13.50 8.56 -10.06
C GLU A 31 14.81 7.76 -9.96
N GLY A 32 15.50 7.61 -11.09
CA GLY A 32 16.72 6.81 -11.23
C GLY A 32 16.49 5.30 -11.31
N ARG A 33 15.26 4.82 -11.09
CA ARG A 33 14.86 3.42 -11.29
C ARG A 33 13.93 3.26 -12.49
N ASP A 34 12.86 4.05 -12.52
CA ASP A 34 11.75 3.94 -13.47
C ASP A 34 11.71 5.11 -14.48
N HIS A 35 12.32 6.24 -14.12
CA HIS A 35 12.50 7.41 -15.00
C HIS A 35 13.79 8.18 -14.64
N ASP A 36 14.27 9.02 -15.55
CA ASP A 36 15.60 9.65 -15.44
C ASP A 36 15.63 11.00 -14.70
N SER A 37 14.48 11.63 -14.49
CA SER A 37 14.41 12.96 -13.85
C SER A 37 13.04 13.24 -13.23
N GLY A 38 13.02 14.03 -12.15
CA GLY A 38 11.80 14.52 -11.50
C GLY A 38 11.54 13.83 -10.16
N ASP A 39 10.43 14.13 -9.51
CA ASP A 39 10.14 13.52 -8.20
C ASP A 39 9.65 12.07 -8.35
N SER A 40 10.02 11.24 -7.37
CA SER A 40 9.40 9.91 -7.21
C SER A 40 7.96 10.06 -6.73
N VAL A 41 7.05 9.29 -7.33
CA VAL A 41 5.61 9.50 -7.19
C VAL A 41 4.83 8.18 -7.26
N ILE A 42 3.63 8.15 -6.66
CA ILE A 42 2.66 7.08 -6.90
C ILE A 42 1.62 7.57 -7.91
N LEU A 43 1.61 6.93 -9.07
CA LEU A 43 0.68 7.20 -10.16
C LEU A 43 -0.63 6.45 -9.90
N THR A 44 -1.77 7.15 -10.01
CA THR A 44 -3.09 6.56 -9.78
C THR A 44 -3.97 6.48 -11.04
N GLY A 45 -3.44 6.94 -12.19
CA GLY A 45 -4.22 7.20 -13.40
C GLY A 45 -5.11 8.46 -13.31
N GLY A 46 -5.09 9.14 -12.17
CA GLY A 46 -5.69 10.46 -11.93
C GLY A 46 -4.66 11.38 -11.26
N PRO A 47 -5.01 12.09 -10.17
CA PRO A 47 -4.04 12.86 -9.40
C PRO A 47 -2.94 11.97 -8.83
N ASP A 48 -1.71 12.48 -8.92
CA ASP A 48 -0.53 11.84 -8.37
C ASP A 48 -0.47 11.98 -6.85
N LEU A 49 0.09 10.97 -6.17
CA LEU A 49 0.34 11.01 -4.74
C LEU A 49 1.83 11.19 -4.46
N TYR A 50 2.17 12.24 -3.72
CA TYR A 50 3.53 12.55 -3.31
C TYR A 50 3.74 12.28 -1.82
N ILE A 51 4.88 11.69 -1.49
CA ILE A 51 5.28 11.44 -0.10
C ILE A 51 6.37 12.44 0.25
N SER A 52 6.10 13.26 1.26
CA SER A 52 7.09 14.18 1.84
C SER A 52 7.72 13.57 3.08
N TYR A 53 9.04 13.59 3.13
CA TYR A 53 9.82 13.11 4.27
C TYR A 53 10.37 14.28 5.07
N ALA A 54 10.37 14.17 6.40
CA ALA A 54 11.18 15.07 7.23
C ALA A 54 12.67 14.89 6.89
N GLU A 55 13.47 15.94 7.12
CA GLU A 55 14.90 15.89 6.85
C GLU A 55 15.57 14.74 7.61
N TRP A 56 16.38 13.99 6.88
CA TRP A 56 17.21 12.94 7.45
C TRP A 56 18.69 13.36 7.43
N PRO A 57 19.53 12.82 8.32
CA PRO A 57 20.95 13.15 8.33
C PRO A 57 21.61 12.83 6.98
N GLU A 58 22.35 13.80 6.42
CA GLU A 58 22.99 13.68 5.09
C GLU A 58 23.83 12.41 4.93
N LYS A 59 24.50 11.98 6.02
CA LYS A 59 25.31 10.74 6.05
C LYS A 59 24.53 9.47 5.71
N GLN A 60 23.19 9.51 5.73
CA GLN A 60 22.31 8.39 5.40
C GLN A 60 21.60 8.56 4.05
N ARG A 61 21.88 9.62 3.26
CA ARG A 61 21.15 9.96 2.04
C ARG A 61 20.89 8.78 1.10
N ARG A 62 21.89 7.96 0.81
CA ARG A 62 21.72 6.80 -0.09
C ARG A 62 20.82 5.70 0.49
N ALA A 63 21.03 5.30 1.75
CA ALA A 63 20.18 4.30 2.40
C ALA A 63 18.74 4.79 2.54
N ASN A 64 18.59 6.11 2.61
CA ASN A 64 17.33 6.79 2.67
C ASN A 64 16.60 6.83 1.32
N GLU A 65 17.30 7.07 0.21
CA GLU A 65 16.72 6.97 -1.14
C GLU A 65 16.11 5.59 -1.40
N GLU A 66 16.81 4.51 -1.03
CA GLU A 66 16.29 3.15 -1.14
C GLU A 66 15.05 2.92 -0.26
N ARG A 67 15.04 3.43 0.99
CA ARG A 67 13.87 3.35 1.87
C ARG A 67 12.67 4.08 1.27
N ARG A 68 12.88 5.26 0.67
CA ARG A 68 11.81 6.02 0.01
C ARG A 68 11.21 5.22 -1.15
N ALA A 69 12.04 4.62 -2.00
CA ALA A 69 11.57 3.76 -3.08
C ALA A 69 10.73 2.58 -2.55
N ASN A 70 11.21 1.92 -1.48
CA ASN A 70 10.50 0.81 -0.86
C ASN A 70 9.16 1.22 -0.23
N ASP A 71 9.08 2.43 0.37
CA ASP A 71 7.83 2.96 0.90
C ASP A 71 6.82 3.21 -0.24
N LEU A 72 7.26 3.78 -1.37
CA LEU A 72 6.40 4.00 -2.53
C LEU A 72 5.88 2.66 -3.08
N ASP A 73 6.74 1.65 -3.21
CA ASP A 73 6.36 0.32 -3.68
C ASP A 73 5.33 -0.33 -2.73
N PHE A 74 5.56 -0.27 -1.42
CA PHE A 74 4.65 -0.81 -0.42
C PHE A 74 3.28 -0.11 -0.46
N ILE A 75 3.27 1.22 -0.49
CA ILE A 75 2.03 2.01 -0.50
C ILE A 75 1.26 1.79 -1.81
N ALA A 76 1.95 1.82 -2.96
CA ALA A 76 1.33 1.56 -4.25
C ALA A 76 0.68 0.16 -4.27
N ALA A 77 1.44 -0.89 -3.93
CA ALA A 77 0.95 -2.27 -3.90
C ALA A 77 -0.22 -2.48 -2.91
N SER A 78 -0.25 -1.75 -1.80
CA SER A 78 -1.32 -1.86 -0.81
C SER A 78 -2.71 -1.60 -1.41
N ARG A 79 -2.80 -0.77 -2.47
CA ARG A 79 -4.08 -0.47 -3.12
C ARG A 79 -4.71 -1.70 -3.77
N GLN A 80 -3.89 -2.59 -4.33
CA GLN A 80 -4.34 -3.84 -4.95
C GLN A 80 -4.41 -4.96 -3.91
N ASP A 81 -3.49 -5.00 -2.96
CA ASP A 81 -3.38 -6.09 -2.01
C ASP A 81 -4.46 -6.05 -0.93
N VAL A 82 -4.82 -4.89 -0.39
CA VAL A 82 -5.82 -4.80 0.70
C VAL A 82 -7.19 -5.37 0.29
N PRO A 83 -7.80 -5.01 -0.87
CA PRO A 83 -9.04 -5.64 -1.31
C PRO A 83 -8.93 -7.16 -1.49
N ARG A 84 -7.79 -7.66 -2.00
CA ARG A 84 -7.57 -9.09 -2.22
C ARG A 84 -7.43 -9.85 -0.90
N LEU A 85 -6.67 -9.29 0.05
CA LEU A 85 -6.44 -9.88 1.36
C LEU A 85 -7.72 -9.91 2.19
N THR A 86 -8.51 -8.83 2.20
CA THR A 86 -9.80 -8.81 2.92
C THR A 86 -10.78 -9.85 2.36
N ALA A 87 -10.89 -9.96 1.03
CA ALA A 87 -11.70 -10.99 0.38
C ALA A 87 -11.23 -12.41 0.75
N GLU A 88 -9.92 -12.65 0.76
CA GLU A 88 -9.34 -13.94 1.09
C GLU A 88 -9.57 -14.33 2.57
N VAL A 89 -9.42 -13.39 3.50
CA VAL A 89 -9.72 -13.63 4.92
C VAL A 89 -11.19 -14.00 5.11
N ARG A 90 -12.13 -13.30 4.47
CA ARG A 90 -13.55 -13.66 4.54
C ARG A 90 -13.82 -15.06 3.97
N ARG A 91 -13.19 -15.40 2.84
CA ARG A 91 -13.31 -16.72 2.23
C ARG A 91 -12.84 -17.82 3.19
N LEU A 92 -11.70 -17.62 3.85
CA LEU A 92 -11.15 -18.55 4.83
C LEU A 92 -12.04 -18.66 6.08
N LYS A 93 -12.54 -17.54 6.61
CA LYS A 93 -13.46 -17.55 7.75
C LYS A 93 -14.74 -18.32 7.47
N LYS A 94 -15.33 -18.14 6.28
CA LYS A 94 -16.51 -18.91 5.85
C LYS A 94 -16.23 -20.41 5.79
N ARG A 95 -15.09 -20.81 5.23
CA ARG A 95 -14.70 -22.23 5.16
C ARG A 95 -14.55 -22.86 6.54
N LEU A 96 -14.03 -22.10 7.50
CA LEU A 96 -13.84 -22.57 8.88
C LEU A 96 -15.15 -22.57 9.70
N SER A 97 -16.20 -21.87 9.26
CA SER A 97 -17.53 -21.90 9.91
C SER A 97 -18.47 -22.94 9.31
N ASP A 98 -18.19 -23.39 8.08
CA ASP A 98 -18.98 -24.43 7.38
C ASP A 98 -18.50 -25.86 7.71
N GLU A 99 -17.39 -26.00 8.45
CA GLU A 99 -16.88 -27.25 9.08
C GLU A 99 -17.41 -27.42 10.51
#